data_AF-X6M7B2-F1
#
_entry.id   AF-X6M7B2-F1
#
_cell.length_a   1.000
_cell.length_b   1.000
_cell.length_c   1.000
_cell.angle_alpha   90.00
_cell.angle_beta   90.00
_cell.angle_gamma   90.00
#
_symmetry.space_group_name_H-M   'P 1'
#
loop_
_entity.id
_entity.type
_entity.pdbx_description
1 polymer ?
#
loop_
_entity_poly.entity_id
_entity_poly.type
_entity_poly.pdbx_seq_one_letter_code
_entity_poly.pdbx_strand_id
1 'polypeptide(L)'
;FIPINEITCTTIMSGFLKANKVKEMFDFYDNQIPKLALNNNINLQNKLIISLKSVGHLKMMETSDGNEIEKLSFHHQKYLDIFKNELYPDIKFKPTSISLNNVDKLIEVYVLLNKKSWMKAVKDVETILFYEPNYIHSLSYWKQDMLNKKQTLLDFNYFSTPTTCFMLRYLMTFQRQELKRKFKNGPIKILCGKSQFSSKKRLSGWKEDYESPKKKSIEDELNKWKIQIRLEQDNFNPAVWYLNEEDVQLLFDSEMKMLNVIALEKESIVIDLSLLSEPMICLEFFHFKMFVVCCCLFDNIHFKKRTDIHFMLKLMNNFLKEANLFSIVQQNTVFIMDFFFHFLTFYQLFPHSRPTLEEEHYLISLFINKNKNYSTQMIFWNEHIHELEYKLHVFVPKYE
;
A
#
# COMPACT_ATOMS: atom_id res chain seq x y z
N PHE A 1 -29.55 26.24 -37.01
CA PHE A 1 -29.13 26.17 -35.59
C PHE A 1 -28.44 24.84 -35.39
N ILE A 2 -27.20 24.82 -34.88
CA ILE A 2 -26.51 23.55 -34.58
C ILE A 2 -26.95 23.15 -33.16
N PRO A 3 -27.65 22.01 -32.97
CA PRO A 3 -28.09 21.59 -31.65
C PRO A 3 -26.89 21.31 -30.74
N ILE A 4 -26.93 21.82 -29.50
CA ILE A 4 -25.91 21.53 -28.50
C ILE A 4 -26.34 20.25 -27.77
N ASN A 5 -25.53 19.21 -27.87
CA ASN A 5 -25.75 17.92 -27.21
C ASN A 5 -24.54 17.52 -26.36
N GLU A 6 -24.55 16.31 -25.80
CA GLU A 6 -23.49 15.78 -24.95
C GLU A 6 -22.15 15.68 -25.67
N ILE A 7 -22.14 15.42 -26.99
CA ILE A 7 -20.90 15.37 -27.79
C ILE A 7 -20.25 16.75 -27.84
N THR A 8 -21.05 17.80 -28.03
CA THR A 8 -20.56 19.19 -28.00
C THR A 8 -20.00 19.54 -26.62
N CYS A 9 -20.75 19.23 -25.55
CA CYS A 9 -20.29 19.49 -24.17
C CYS A 9 -18.99 18.75 -23.84
N THR A 10 -18.90 17.45 -24.15
CA THR A 10 -17.71 16.64 -23.89
C THR A 10 -16.51 17.08 -24.73
N THR A 11 -16.73 17.51 -25.97
CA THR A 11 -15.69 18.11 -26.82
C THR A 11 -15.13 19.38 -26.18
N ILE A 12 -16.00 20.29 -25.72
CA ILE A 12 -15.58 21.54 -25.06
C ILE A 12 -14.81 21.25 -23.77
N MET A 13 -15.35 20.41 -22.88
CA MET A 13 -14.69 20.01 -21.63
C MET A 13 -13.32 19.37 -21.90
N SER A 14 -13.23 18.47 -22.89
CA SER A 14 -11.97 17.86 -23.29
C SER A 14 -10.97 18.90 -23.84
N GLY A 15 -11.46 19.88 -24.61
CA GLY A 15 -10.66 21.00 -25.10
C GLY A 15 -10.04 21.81 -23.96
N PHE A 16 -10.83 22.15 -22.93
CA PHE A 16 -10.32 22.83 -21.74
C PHE A 16 -9.26 22.00 -21.00
N LEU A 17 -9.51 20.70 -20.78
CA LEU A 17 -8.54 19.81 -20.13
C LEU A 17 -7.23 19.69 -20.91
N LYS A 18 -7.29 19.59 -22.25
CA LYS A 18 -6.10 19.55 -23.12
C LYS A 18 -5.30 20.85 -23.08
N ALA A 19 -5.98 21.98 -22.93
CA ALA A 19 -5.37 23.30 -22.78
C ALA A 19 -4.94 23.61 -21.33
N ASN A 20 -5.02 22.64 -20.40
CA ASN A 20 -4.77 22.80 -18.97
C ASN A 20 -5.62 23.90 -18.30
N LYS A 21 -6.81 24.18 -18.83
CA LYS A 21 -7.79 25.17 -18.34
C LYS A 21 -8.83 24.51 -17.45
N VAL A 22 -8.38 23.90 -16.35
CA VAL A 22 -9.23 23.03 -15.52
C VAL A 22 -10.32 23.80 -14.77
N LYS A 23 -10.03 25.05 -14.38
CA LYS A 23 -11.03 25.92 -13.72
C LYS A 23 -12.16 26.31 -14.66
N GLU A 24 -11.83 26.64 -15.90
CA GLU A 24 -12.79 26.96 -16.95
C GLU A 24 -13.61 25.73 -17.35
N MET A 25 -13.01 24.53 -17.30
CA MET A 25 -13.76 23.29 -17.46
C MET A 25 -14.82 23.13 -16.37
N PHE A 26 -14.48 23.37 -15.10
CA PHE A 26 -15.45 23.33 -14.01
C PHE A 26 -16.50 24.42 -14.11
N ASP A 27 -16.13 25.67 -14.44
CA ASP A 27 -17.11 26.74 -14.70
C ASP A 27 -18.09 26.36 -15.81
N PHE A 28 -17.58 25.82 -16.91
CA PHE A 28 -18.42 25.33 -18.01
C PHE A 28 -19.37 24.24 -17.52
N TYR A 29 -18.86 23.25 -16.77
CA TYR A 29 -19.65 22.14 -16.25
C TYR A 29 -20.71 22.57 -15.23
N ASP A 30 -20.34 23.36 -14.22
CA ASP A 30 -21.21 23.72 -13.10
C ASP A 30 -22.18 24.86 -13.46
N ASN A 31 -21.78 25.80 -14.32
CA ASN A 31 -22.57 27.01 -14.59
C ASN A 31 -23.18 27.07 -15.99
N GLN A 32 -22.51 26.51 -17.01
CA GLN A 32 -22.96 26.66 -18.41
C GLN A 32 -23.78 25.47 -18.89
N ILE A 33 -23.34 24.23 -18.64
CA ILE A 33 -24.08 23.03 -19.07
C ILE A 33 -25.52 23.00 -18.50
N PRO A 34 -25.79 23.31 -17.21
CA PRO A 34 -27.16 23.30 -16.69
C PRO A 34 -28.07 24.29 -17.42
N LYS A 35 -27.57 25.49 -17.76
CA LYS A 35 -28.31 26.48 -18.55
C LYS A 35 -28.59 25.99 -19.96
N LEU A 36 -27.61 25.34 -20.58
CA LEU A 36 -27.76 24.74 -21.91
C LEU A 36 -28.78 23.59 -21.89
N ALA A 37 -28.81 22.78 -20.82
CA ALA A 37 -29.74 21.67 -20.66
C ALA A 37 -31.21 22.10 -20.50
N LEU A 38 -31.49 23.35 -20.13
CA LEU A 38 -32.86 23.88 -20.10
C LEU A 38 -33.48 23.99 -21.50
N ASN A 39 -32.64 24.27 -22.50
CA ASN A 39 -33.07 24.54 -23.88
C ASN A 39 -32.70 23.41 -24.85
N ASN A 40 -31.95 22.41 -24.39
CA ASN A 40 -31.45 21.30 -25.21
C ASN A 40 -31.61 19.98 -24.44
N ASN A 41 -31.82 18.87 -25.15
CA ASN A 41 -31.89 17.54 -24.54
C ASN A 41 -30.49 17.00 -24.19
N ILE A 42 -29.86 17.58 -23.16
CA ILE A 42 -28.53 17.17 -22.68
C ILE A 42 -28.70 16.33 -21.42
N ASN A 43 -28.31 15.06 -21.48
CA ASN A 43 -28.28 14.18 -20.32
C ASN A 43 -27.04 14.48 -19.44
N LEU A 44 -27.24 15.15 -18.30
CA LEU A 44 -26.18 15.42 -17.33
C LEU A 44 -25.60 14.14 -16.70
N GLN A 45 -26.36 13.05 -16.70
CA GLN A 45 -25.90 11.73 -16.25
C GLN A 45 -25.13 10.97 -17.33
N ASN A 46 -24.77 11.63 -18.44
CA ASN A 46 -23.93 11.02 -19.45
C ASN A 46 -22.56 10.63 -18.86
N LYS A 47 -22.22 9.34 -18.99
CA LYS A 47 -20.99 8.76 -18.43
C LYS A 47 -19.70 9.47 -18.87
N LEU A 48 -19.66 10.01 -20.10
CA LEU A 48 -18.48 10.74 -20.59
C LEU A 48 -18.34 12.10 -19.93
N ILE A 49 -19.45 12.83 -19.73
CA ILE A 49 -19.46 14.10 -19.00
C ILE A 49 -18.96 13.88 -17.56
N ILE A 50 -19.51 12.89 -16.86
CA ILE A 50 -19.09 12.51 -15.49
C ILE A 50 -17.62 12.10 -15.48
N SER A 51 -17.16 11.33 -16.47
CA SER A 51 -15.76 10.93 -16.58
C SER A 51 -14.82 12.11 -16.83
N LEU A 52 -15.25 13.17 -17.53
CA LEU A 52 -14.41 14.36 -17.74
C LEU A 52 -14.35 15.22 -16.48
N LYS A 53 -15.46 15.31 -15.73
CA LYS A 53 -15.50 15.93 -14.40
C LYS A 53 -14.50 15.27 -13.44
N SER A 54 -14.45 13.93 -13.37
CA SER A 54 -13.47 13.23 -12.53
C SER A 54 -12.02 13.48 -12.99
N VAL A 55 -11.76 13.51 -14.30
CA VAL A 55 -10.44 13.88 -14.85
C VAL A 55 -10.05 15.32 -14.49
N GLY A 56 -11.01 16.23 -14.40
CA GLY A 56 -10.79 17.58 -13.87
C GLY A 56 -10.22 17.59 -12.46
N HIS A 57 -10.82 16.84 -11.54
CA HIS A 57 -10.32 16.75 -10.17
C HIS A 57 -8.92 16.11 -10.13
N LEU A 58 -8.69 15.06 -10.91
CA LEU A 58 -7.36 14.46 -11.06
C LEU A 58 -6.31 15.48 -11.54
N LYS A 59 -6.62 16.27 -12.58
CA LYS A 59 -5.71 17.32 -13.08
C LYS A 59 -5.44 18.43 -12.08
N MET A 60 -6.41 18.79 -11.24
CA MET A 60 -6.17 19.70 -10.12
C MET A 60 -5.18 19.10 -9.12
N MET A 61 -5.29 17.81 -8.81
CA MET A 61 -4.32 17.13 -7.94
C MET A 61 -2.93 17.06 -8.57
N GLU A 62 -2.83 16.77 -9.87
CA GLU A 62 -1.55 16.73 -10.60
C GLU A 62 -0.80 18.06 -10.51
N THR A 63 -1.50 19.18 -10.73
CA THR A 63 -0.94 20.53 -10.74
C THR A 63 -0.74 21.13 -9.34
N SER A 64 -1.40 20.59 -8.32
CA SER A 64 -1.21 21.00 -6.93
C SER A 64 0.18 20.63 -6.39
N ASP A 65 0.74 21.54 -5.59
CA ASP A 65 1.98 21.29 -4.86
C ASP A 65 1.74 20.27 -3.73
N GLY A 66 2.75 19.45 -3.42
CA GLY A 66 2.65 18.43 -2.37
C GLY A 66 2.42 18.99 -0.97
N ASN A 67 2.67 20.29 -0.74
CA ASN A 67 2.38 20.99 0.51
C ASN A 67 0.91 21.43 0.62
N GLU A 68 0.15 21.48 -0.47
CA GLU A 68 -1.27 21.88 -0.48
C GLU A 68 -2.20 20.74 -0.05
N ILE A 69 -1.99 20.19 1.15
CA ILE A 69 -2.65 18.97 1.64
C ILE A 69 -4.19 19.10 1.61
N GLU A 70 -4.73 20.25 2.03
CA GLU A 70 -6.19 20.49 2.04
C GLU A 70 -6.79 20.44 0.63
N LYS A 71 -6.11 21.07 -0.34
CA LYS A 71 -6.55 21.10 -1.74
C LYS A 71 -6.44 19.71 -2.38
N LEU A 72 -5.34 19.00 -2.14
CA LEU A 72 -5.19 17.60 -2.57
C LEU A 72 -6.30 16.73 -1.98
N SER A 73 -6.58 16.85 -0.69
CA SER A 73 -7.62 16.08 0.00
C SER A 73 -9.02 16.40 -0.53
N PHE A 74 -9.31 17.66 -0.81
CA PHE A 74 -10.58 18.09 -1.41
C PHE A 74 -10.79 17.44 -2.79
N HIS A 75 -9.82 17.57 -3.69
CA HIS A 75 -9.96 17.01 -5.04
C HIS A 75 -9.94 15.47 -5.04
N HIS A 76 -9.19 14.85 -4.13
CA HIS A 76 -9.21 13.41 -3.87
C HIS A 76 -10.62 12.95 -3.48
N GLN A 77 -11.23 13.57 -2.47
CA GLN A 77 -12.57 13.19 -2.02
C GLN A 77 -13.61 13.38 -3.13
N LYS A 78 -13.55 14.50 -3.86
CA LYS A 78 -14.44 14.74 -5.01
C LYS A 78 -14.29 13.69 -6.10
N TYR A 79 -13.07 13.25 -6.40
CA TYR A 79 -12.84 12.16 -7.33
C TYR A 79 -13.49 10.86 -6.83
N LEU A 80 -13.27 10.49 -5.56
CA LEU A 80 -13.84 9.27 -4.97
C LEU A 80 -15.37 9.29 -4.95
N ASP A 81 -15.97 10.44 -4.64
CA ASP A 81 -17.42 10.62 -4.65
C ASP A 81 -17.98 10.40 -6.07
N ILE A 82 -17.37 11.02 -7.09
CA ILE A 82 -17.76 10.81 -8.49
C ILE A 82 -17.57 9.35 -8.90
N PHE A 83 -16.45 8.74 -8.53
CA PHE A 83 -16.13 7.36 -8.89
C PHE A 83 -17.15 6.38 -8.31
N LYS A 84 -17.43 6.47 -7.01
CA LYS A 84 -18.27 5.50 -6.28
C LYS A 84 -19.77 5.77 -6.41
N ASN A 85 -20.18 7.03 -6.63
CA ASN A 85 -21.60 7.39 -6.64
C ASN A 85 -22.14 7.65 -8.06
N GLU A 86 -21.30 8.15 -8.98
CA GLU A 86 -21.74 8.56 -10.31
C GLU A 86 -21.26 7.57 -11.40
N LEU A 87 -19.97 7.16 -11.40
CA LEU A 87 -19.42 6.26 -12.42
C LEU A 87 -19.71 4.78 -12.17
N TYR A 88 -19.68 4.35 -10.91
CA TYR A 88 -19.86 2.96 -10.49
C TYR A 88 -20.73 2.86 -9.22
N PRO A 89 -22.00 3.31 -9.26
CA PRO A 89 -22.89 3.33 -8.09
C PRO A 89 -23.07 1.95 -7.43
N ASP A 90 -23.02 0.88 -8.23
CA ASP A 90 -23.22 -0.50 -7.79
C ASP A 90 -22.07 -1.06 -6.93
N ILE A 91 -20.90 -0.40 -6.92
CA ILE A 91 -19.67 -0.90 -6.30
C ILE A 91 -19.75 -1.00 -4.76
N LYS A 92 -20.72 -0.31 -4.16
CA LYS A 92 -20.98 -0.39 -2.72
C LYS A 92 -21.78 -1.62 -2.32
N PHE A 93 -22.48 -2.23 -3.28
CA PHE A 93 -23.47 -3.27 -3.01
C PHE A 93 -23.06 -4.63 -3.59
N LYS A 94 -22.30 -4.64 -4.69
CA LYS A 94 -21.91 -5.87 -5.37
C LYS A 94 -20.60 -5.72 -6.16
N PRO A 95 -19.92 -6.85 -6.44
CA PRO A 95 -18.81 -6.87 -7.37
C PRO A 95 -19.16 -6.23 -8.71
N THR A 96 -18.37 -5.24 -9.11
CA THR A 96 -18.62 -4.39 -10.27
C THR A 96 -17.37 -4.33 -11.14
N SER A 97 -17.55 -4.52 -12.46
CA SER A 97 -16.43 -4.44 -13.41
C SER A 97 -16.00 -2.99 -13.64
N ILE A 98 -14.72 -2.71 -13.41
CA ILE A 98 -14.10 -1.40 -13.58
C ILE A 98 -13.18 -1.44 -14.81
N SER A 99 -13.30 -0.45 -15.69
CA SER A 99 -12.38 -0.35 -16.83
C SER A 99 -10.94 -0.09 -16.37
N LEU A 100 -9.95 -0.65 -17.09
CA LEU A 100 -8.52 -0.49 -16.78
C LEU A 100 -8.11 0.98 -16.59
N ASN A 101 -8.57 1.86 -17.49
CA ASN A 101 -8.27 3.30 -17.39
C ASN A 101 -8.83 3.93 -16.11
N ASN A 102 -9.96 3.44 -15.59
CA ASN A 102 -10.55 3.97 -14.37
C ASN A 102 -9.89 3.38 -13.11
N VAL A 103 -9.36 2.15 -13.17
CA VAL A 103 -8.51 1.58 -12.10
C VAL A 103 -7.19 2.35 -12.01
N ASP A 104 -6.51 2.59 -13.14
CA ASP A 104 -5.28 3.38 -13.18
C ASP A 104 -5.48 4.78 -12.58
N LYS A 105 -6.52 5.51 -13.00
CA LYS A 105 -6.83 6.82 -12.41
C LYS A 105 -7.15 6.74 -10.93
N LEU A 106 -7.83 5.68 -10.47
CA LEU A 106 -8.11 5.50 -9.05
C LEU A 106 -6.79 5.33 -8.26
N ILE A 107 -5.88 4.49 -8.75
CA ILE A 107 -4.53 4.35 -8.18
C ILE A 107 -3.79 5.69 -8.20
N GLU A 108 -3.82 6.39 -9.33
CA GLU A 108 -3.15 7.67 -9.51
C GLU A 108 -3.63 8.72 -8.49
N VAL A 109 -4.93 8.76 -8.18
CA VAL A 109 -5.50 9.67 -7.18
C VAL A 109 -4.90 9.43 -5.79
N TYR A 110 -4.70 8.18 -5.37
CA TYR A 110 -4.03 7.85 -4.10
C TYR A 110 -2.53 8.15 -4.12
N VAL A 111 -1.87 7.91 -5.25
CA VAL A 111 -0.46 8.27 -5.45
C VAL A 111 -0.27 9.79 -5.35
N LEU A 112 -1.14 10.57 -6.00
CA LEU A 112 -1.07 12.03 -6.01
C LEU A 112 -1.44 12.65 -4.65
N LEU A 113 -2.37 12.05 -3.91
CA LEU A 113 -2.66 12.46 -2.53
C LEU A 113 -1.40 12.37 -1.65
N ASN A 114 -0.56 11.37 -1.91
CA ASN A 114 0.62 11.04 -1.12
C ASN A 114 1.95 11.42 -1.81
N LYS A 115 1.97 12.46 -2.66
CA LYS A 115 3.17 12.93 -3.40
C LYS A 115 4.45 13.03 -2.56
N LYS A 116 4.33 13.52 -1.31
CA LYS A 116 5.47 13.68 -0.40
C LYS A 116 6.01 12.36 0.17
N SER A 117 5.17 11.35 0.27
CA SER A 117 5.50 10.09 0.95
C SER A 117 4.74 8.96 0.27
N TRP A 118 5.32 8.45 -0.82
CA TRP A 118 4.69 7.42 -1.65
C TRP A 118 4.34 6.16 -0.84
N MET A 119 5.11 5.84 0.22
CA MET A 119 4.84 4.71 1.12
C MET A 119 3.44 4.76 1.72
N LYS A 120 2.88 5.95 1.97
CA LYS A 120 1.51 6.09 2.50
C LYS A 120 0.45 5.62 1.52
N ALA A 121 0.71 5.67 0.21
CA ALA A 121 -0.21 5.17 -0.80
C ALA A 121 -0.19 3.65 -0.97
N VAL A 122 0.81 2.94 -0.43
CA VAL A 122 0.96 1.47 -0.63
C VAL A 122 -0.27 0.73 -0.19
N LYS A 123 -0.74 0.97 1.04
CA LYS A 123 -1.92 0.30 1.60
C LYS A 123 -3.17 0.53 0.74
N ASP A 124 -3.38 1.76 0.28
CA ASP A 124 -4.55 2.10 -0.54
C ASP A 124 -4.48 1.44 -1.93
N VAL A 125 -3.30 1.44 -2.55
CA VAL A 125 -3.10 0.80 -3.86
C VAL A 125 -3.22 -0.72 -3.78
N GLU A 126 -2.67 -1.35 -2.75
CA GLU A 126 -2.87 -2.79 -2.50
C GLU A 126 -4.35 -3.10 -2.24
N THR A 127 -5.05 -2.22 -1.53
CA THR A 127 -6.50 -2.37 -1.31
C THR A 127 -7.24 -2.40 -2.65
N ILE A 128 -6.93 -1.47 -3.55
CA ILE A 128 -7.52 -1.42 -4.90
C ILE A 128 -7.20 -2.69 -5.70
N LEU A 129 -5.95 -3.14 -5.67
CA LEU A 129 -5.46 -4.22 -6.53
C LEU A 129 -5.83 -5.62 -6.05
N PHE A 130 -5.91 -5.83 -4.74
CA PHE A 130 -5.93 -7.18 -4.15
C PHE A 130 -7.05 -7.40 -3.13
N TYR A 131 -7.43 -6.37 -2.36
CA TYR A 131 -8.27 -6.59 -1.18
C TYR A 131 -9.71 -6.12 -1.31
N GLU A 132 -10.02 -5.18 -2.20
CA GLU A 132 -11.38 -4.67 -2.37
C GLU A 132 -12.24 -5.65 -3.20
N PRO A 133 -13.10 -6.47 -2.57
CA PRO A 133 -13.78 -7.57 -3.25
C PRO A 133 -14.76 -7.08 -4.32
N ASN A 134 -15.23 -5.84 -4.19
CA ASN A 134 -16.20 -5.29 -5.12
C ASN A 134 -15.55 -4.73 -6.40
N TYR A 135 -14.22 -4.66 -6.47
CA TYR A 135 -13.49 -4.10 -7.60
C TYR A 135 -13.07 -5.22 -8.56
N ILE A 136 -13.93 -5.57 -9.51
CA ILE A 136 -13.57 -6.55 -10.55
C ILE A 136 -12.79 -5.82 -11.64
N HIS A 137 -11.49 -6.10 -11.78
CA HIS A 137 -10.68 -5.57 -12.86
C HIS A 137 -9.72 -6.60 -13.46
N SER A 138 -9.35 -6.38 -14.71
CA SER A 138 -8.35 -7.18 -15.44
C SER A 138 -6.95 -6.56 -15.41
N LEU A 139 -6.70 -5.60 -14.51
CA LEU A 139 -5.43 -4.92 -14.42
C LEU A 139 -4.34 -5.92 -14.02
N SER A 140 -3.42 -6.15 -14.94
CA SER A 140 -2.22 -6.95 -14.74
C SER A 140 -1.04 -6.19 -15.30
N TYR A 141 0.00 -6.04 -14.48
CA TYR A 141 1.30 -5.52 -14.90
C TYR A 141 2.21 -6.66 -15.38
N TRP A 142 1.80 -7.93 -15.28
CA TRP A 142 2.55 -9.05 -15.85
C TRP A 142 2.04 -9.37 -17.25
N LYS A 143 2.96 -9.49 -18.21
CA LYS A 143 2.63 -9.86 -19.59
C LYS A 143 3.65 -10.81 -20.18
N GLN A 144 3.20 -11.73 -21.02
CA GLN A 144 4.09 -12.52 -21.87
C GLN A 144 4.45 -11.72 -23.13
N ASP A 145 5.72 -11.71 -23.51
CA ASP A 145 6.16 -11.08 -24.75
C ASP A 145 5.45 -11.75 -25.95
N MET A 146 4.93 -10.91 -26.87
CA MET A 146 4.24 -11.41 -28.06
C MET A 146 5.18 -12.13 -29.02
N LEU A 147 6.46 -11.71 -29.09
CA LEU A 147 7.48 -12.33 -29.93
C LEU A 147 8.13 -13.52 -29.24
N ASN A 148 8.18 -13.52 -27.91
CA ASN A 148 8.75 -14.59 -27.10
C ASN A 148 7.83 -14.96 -25.92
N LYS A 149 6.88 -15.87 -26.15
CA LYS A 149 5.89 -16.27 -25.13
C LYS A 149 6.50 -16.83 -23.83
N LYS A 150 7.77 -17.25 -23.83
CA LYS A 150 8.48 -17.72 -22.63
C LYS A 150 9.00 -16.58 -21.75
N GLN A 151 9.04 -15.36 -22.28
CA GLN A 151 9.59 -14.19 -21.63
C GLN A 151 8.48 -13.40 -20.95
N THR A 152 8.68 -13.11 -19.66
CA THR A 152 7.81 -12.22 -18.88
C THR A 152 8.28 -10.78 -19.04
N LEU A 153 7.34 -9.84 -19.10
CA LEU A 153 7.54 -8.40 -19.14
C LEU A 153 6.68 -7.74 -18.06
N LEU A 154 7.15 -6.61 -17.55
CA LEU A 154 6.31 -5.64 -16.85
C LEU A 154 5.60 -4.76 -17.88
N ASP A 155 4.28 -4.89 -18.02
CA ASP A 155 3.48 -4.08 -18.95
C ASP A 155 2.92 -2.84 -18.25
N PHE A 156 3.51 -1.68 -18.56
CA PHE A 156 3.05 -0.37 -18.08
C PHE A 156 2.31 0.45 -19.15
N ASN A 157 1.78 -0.20 -20.20
CA ASN A 157 1.04 0.48 -21.26
C ASN A 157 -0.18 1.25 -20.73
N TYR A 158 -0.91 0.66 -19.79
CA TYR A 158 -2.18 1.19 -19.28
C TYR A 158 -2.04 2.15 -18.10
N PHE A 159 -0.87 2.19 -17.45
CA PHE A 159 -0.65 3.08 -16.33
C PHE A 159 -0.33 4.49 -16.78
N SER A 160 -0.80 5.49 -16.05
CA SER A 160 -0.30 6.85 -16.16
C SER A 160 1.17 6.92 -15.73
N THR A 161 1.84 8.03 -16.00
CA THR A 161 3.23 8.21 -15.58
C THR A 161 3.40 8.15 -14.06
N PRO A 162 2.60 8.87 -13.24
CA PRO A 162 2.71 8.76 -11.78
C PRO A 162 2.49 7.34 -11.28
N THR A 163 1.49 6.64 -11.81
CA THR A 163 1.24 5.25 -11.43
C THR A 163 2.37 4.32 -11.88
N THR A 164 2.97 4.54 -13.06
CA THR A 164 4.11 3.76 -13.53
C THR A 164 5.31 3.89 -12.59
N CYS A 165 5.68 5.12 -12.22
CA CYS A 165 6.78 5.38 -11.28
C CYS A 165 6.49 4.76 -9.90
N PHE A 166 5.25 4.88 -9.42
CA PHE A 166 4.82 4.26 -8.16
C PHE A 166 4.91 2.73 -8.23
N MET A 167 4.36 2.09 -9.25
CA MET A 167 4.38 0.64 -9.41
C MET A 167 5.82 0.12 -9.53
N LEU A 168 6.71 0.86 -10.21
CA LEU A 168 8.13 0.52 -10.28
C LEU A 168 8.77 0.52 -8.89
N ARG A 169 8.55 1.57 -8.08
CA ARG A 169 9.02 1.61 -6.68
C ARG A 169 8.44 0.47 -5.86
N TYR A 170 7.12 0.27 -5.95
CA TYR A 170 6.41 -0.77 -5.21
C TYR A 170 6.99 -2.16 -5.51
N LEU A 171 7.13 -2.50 -6.80
CA LEU A 171 7.64 -3.80 -7.21
C LEU A 171 9.09 -4.02 -6.79
N MET A 172 9.95 -3.01 -7.00
CA MET A 172 11.36 -3.08 -6.66
C MET A 172 11.62 -3.04 -5.15
N THR A 173 10.64 -2.64 -4.34
CA THR A 173 10.75 -2.61 -2.87
C THR A 173 10.12 -3.83 -2.22
N PHE A 174 8.84 -4.08 -2.53
CA PHE A 174 8.02 -5.07 -1.85
C PHE A 174 7.93 -6.40 -2.60
N GLN A 175 8.06 -6.41 -3.92
CA GLN A 175 7.88 -7.63 -4.73
C GLN A 175 9.20 -8.19 -5.29
N ARG A 176 10.31 -8.01 -4.57
CA ARG A 176 11.64 -8.42 -5.04
C ARG A 176 11.77 -9.91 -5.30
N GLN A 177 11.30 -10.73 -4.38
CA GLN A 177 11.38 -12.18 -4.53
C GLN A 177 10.52 -12.65 -5.70
N GLU A 178 9.36 -12.01 -5.90
CA GLU A 178 8.54 -12.29 -7.06
C GLU A 178 9.24 -11.86 -8.36
N LEU A 179 9.87 -10.68 -8.41
CA LEU A 179 10.68 -10.24 -9.54
C LEU A 179 11.82 -11.22 -9.84
N LYS A 180 12.62 -11.59 -8.82
CA LYS A 180 13.70 -12.58 -8.96
C LYS A 180 13.19 -13.90 -9.52
N ARG A 181 12.08 -14.41 -9.00
CA ARG A 181 11.44 -15.65 -9.47
C ARG A 181 10.95 -15.55 -10.91
N LYS A 182 10.27 -14.46 -11.28
CA LYS A 182 9.66 -14.26 -12.61
C LYS A 182 10.71 -14.03 -13.69
N PHE A 183 11.78 -13.30 -13.37
CA PHE A 183 12.87 -12.98 -14.30
C PHE A 183 14.06 -13.93 -14.21
N LYS A 184 14.04 -14.90 -13.27
CA LYS A 184 15.12 -15.88 -13.03
C LYS A 184 16.48 -15.19 -12.82
N ASN A 185 16.48 -14.11 -12.05
CA ASN A 185 17.62 -13.20 -11.85
C ASN A 185 18.16 -12.51 -13.12
N GLY A 186 17.51 -12.67 -14.27
CA GLY A 186 17.84 -11.93 -15.48
C GLY A 186 17.28 -10.50 -15.48
N PRO A 187 17.51 -9.74 -16.57
CA PRO A 187 17.11 -8.35 -16.67
C PRO A 187 15.60 -8.17 -16.57
N ILE A 188 15.17 -7.19 -15.77
CA ILE A 188 13.75 -6.86 -15.61
C ILE A 188 13.32 -6.03 -16.81
N LYS A 189 12.52 -6.65 -17.69
CA LYS A 189 12.06 -6.03 -18.93
C LYS A 189 10.72 -5.32 -18.75
N ILE A 190 10.59 -4.13 -19.30
CA ILE A 190 9.47 -3.20 -19.14
C ILE A 190 8.94 -2.78 -20.52
N LEU A 191 7.62 -2.77 -20.67
CA LEU A 191 6.91 -2.28 -21.85
C LEU A 191 6.20 -0.96 -21.51
N CYS A 192 6.68 0.15 -22.09
CA CYS A 192 6.29 1.51 -21.72
C CYS A 192 5.45 2.22 -22.78
N GLY A 193 4.19 1.79 -22.96
CA GLY A 193 3.24 2.43 -23.87
C GLY A 193 3.45 2.04 -25.34
N LYS A 194 2.36 2.04 -26.12
CA LYS A 194 2.50 2.11 -27.58
C LYS A 194 3.11 3.46 -27.91
N SER A 195 4.34 3.47 -28.40
CA SER A 195 4.86 4.62 -29.12
C SER A 195 3.89 4.96 -30.25
N GLN A 196 3.87 6.23 -30.67
CA GLN A 196 3.01 6.73 -31.76
C GLN A 196 3.24 6.04 -33.12
N PHE A 197 4.04 4.97 -33.18
CA PHE A 197 4.47 4.23 -34.36
C PHE A 197 3.71 2.93 -34.61
N SER A 198 2.77 2.51 -33.76
CA SER A 198 1.94 1.34 -34.10
C SER A 198 1.06 1.53 -35.34
N SER A 199 0.86 2.77 -35.82
CA SER A 199 0.08 3.08 -37.03
C SER A 199 0.88 3.71 -38.19
N LYS A 200 2.10 4.20 -37.98
CA LYS A 200 2.92 4.76 -39.07
C LYS A 200 3.81 3.66 -39.66
N LYS A 201 3.55 3.29 -40.92
CA LYS A 201 4.41 2.37 -41.70
C LYS A 201 5.87 2.75 -41.47
N ARG A 202 6.68 1.78 -41.05
CA ARG A 202 8.14 1.85 -40.90
C ARG A 202 8.78 2.19 -42.26
N LEU A 203 8.74 3.46 -42.64
CA LEU A 203 9.47 3.96 -43.79
C LEU A 203 10.95 4.00 -43.37
N SER A 204 11.71 3.09 -43.97
CA SER A 204 13.15 2.92 -43.87
C SER A 204 13.87 4.28 -43.83
N GLY A 205 14.54 4.59 -42.72
CA GLY A 205 15.35 5.81 -42.62
C GLY A 205 15.57 6.41 -41.24
N TRP A 206 14.98 5.88 -40.16
CA TRP A 206 15.14 6.48 -38.84
C TRP A 206 16.47 6.11 -38.19
N LYS A 207 17.46 6.99 -38.35
CA LYS A 207 18.48 7.31 -37.34
C LYS A 207 17.90 8.44 -36.49
N GLU A 208 17.37 8.15 -35.31
CA GLU A 208 17.24 9.13 -34.21
C GLU A 208 16.61 8.46 -32.99
N ASP A 209 17.23 8.71 -31.84
CA ASP A 209 16.91 8.17 -30.52
C ASP A 209 15.47 8.52 -30.14
N TYR A 210 14.54 7.57 -30.31
CA TYR A 210 13.15 7.79 -29.97
C TYR A 210 12.93 7.68 -28.46
N GLU A 211 12.63 8.81 -27.82
CA GLU A 211 12.26 8.86 -26.41
C GLU A 211 10.73 8.93 -26.24
N SER A 212 10.14 7.84 -25.72
CA SER A 212 8.79 7.88 -25.16
C SER A 212 8.77 8.86 -23.98
N PRO A 213 7.79 9.78 -23.87
CA PRO A 213 7.68 10.64 -22.68
C PRO A 213 7.68 9.86 -21.36
N LYS A 214 7.14 8.63 -21.38
CA LYS A 214 7.13 7.71 -20.23
C LYS A 214 8.53 7.14 -19.93
N LYS A 215 9.36 6.90 -20.95
CA LYS A 215 10.77 6.46 -20.78
C LYS A 215 11.52 7.48 -19.94
N LYS A 216 11.50 8.75 -20.36
CA LYS A 216 12.18 9.83 -19.63
C LYS A 216 11.72 9.94 -18.18
N SER A 217 10.42 9.83 -17.92
CA SER A 217 9.91 9.83 -16.55
C SER A 217 10.35 8.64 -15.70
N ILE A 218 10.55 7.47 -16.31
CA ILE A 218 11.12 6.30 -15.61
C ILE A 218 12.60 6.52 -15.34
N GLU A 219 13.38 7.03 -16.30
CA GLU A 219 14.79 7.37 -16.09
C GLU A 219 14.96 8.42 -14.99
N ASP A 220 14.18 9.50 -15.04
CA ASP A 220 14.15 10.54 -14.01
C ASP A 220 13.78 9.98 -12.64
N GLU A 221 12.95 8.93 -12.61
CA GLU A 221 12.59 8.23 -11.38
C GLU A 221 13.75 7.36 -10.86
N LEU A 222 14.35 6.52 -11.70
CA LEU A 222 15.48 5.67 -11.35
C LEU A 222 16.71 6.48 -10.92
N ASN A 223 16.93 7.65 -11.51
CA ASN A 223 18.02 8.57 -11.16
C ASN A 223 17.89 9.16 -9.75
N LYS A 224 16.68 9.16 -9.17
CA LYS A 224 16.45 9.60 -7.78
C LYS A 224 16.79 8.53 -6.75
N TRP A 225 17.02 7.29 -7.19
CA TRP A 225 17.26 6.18 -6.28
C TRP A 225 18.69 6.23 -5.76
N LYS A 226 18.90 5.69 -4.56
CA LYS A 226 20.24 5.65 -3.93
C LYS A 226 21.25 4.88 -4.80
N ILE A 227 20.78 3.79 -5.41
CA ILE A 227 21.52 3.05 -6.43
C ILE A 227 20.85 3.41 -7.75
N GLN A 228 21.59 4.14 -8.60
CA GLN A 228 21.12 4.49 -9.92
C GLN A 228 21.07 3.23 -10.77
N ILE A 229 19.93 3.02 -11.44
CA ILE A 229 19.69 1.88 -12.31
C ILE A 229 19.58 2.39 -13.73
N ARG A 230 20.43 1.90 -14.62
CA ARG A 230 20.37 2.23 -16.05
C ARG A 230 19.16 1.56 -16.68
N LEU A 231 18.44 2.33 -17.49
CA LEU A 231 17.36 1.85 -18.35
C LEU A 231 17.91 1.70 -19.78
N GLU A 232 17.98 0.47 -20.26
CA GLU A 232 18.54 0.14 -21.57
C GLU A 232 17.44 -0.32 -22.54
N GLN A 233 17.64 -0.13 -23.84
CA GLN A 233 16.68 -0.57 -24.85
C GLN A 233 16.98 -2.00 -25.30
N ASP A 234 15.96 -2.84 -25.45
CA ASP A 234 16.15 -4.19 -25.99
C ASP A 234 16.53 -4.15 -27.47
N ASN A 235 17.66 -4.80 -27.81
CA ASN A 235 18.22 -4.81 -29.16
C ASN A 235 17.31 -5.47 -30.21
N PHE A 236 16.39 -6.36 -29.80
CA PHE A 236 15.50 -7.09 -30.70
C PHE A 236 14.11 -6.45 -30.77
N ASN A 237 13.65 -5.87 -29.65
CA ASN A 237 12.35 -5.24 -29.56
C ASN A 237 12.46 -3.80 -29.03
N PRO A 238 12.49 -2.77 -29.90
CA PRO A 238 12.67 -1.38 -29.47
C PRO A 238 11.50 -0.83 -28.63
N ALA A 239 10.37 -1.53 -28.53
CA ALA A 239 9.29 -1.16 -27.62
C ALA A 239 9.55 -1.63 -26.17
N VAL A 240 10.49 -2.55 -25.98
CA VAL A 240 10.88 -3.11 -24.69
C VAL A 240 12.14 -2.42 -24.21
N TRP A 241 12.12 -2.05 -22.95
CA TRP A 241 13.26 -1.52 -22.21
C TRP A 241 13.59 -2.52 -21.11
N TYR A 242 14.78 -2.45 -20.54
CA TYR A 242 15.12 -3.27 -19.39
C TYR A 242 15.98 -2.52 -18.39
N LEU A 243 15.80 -2.87 -17.13
CA LEU A 243 16.66 -2.41 -16.06
C LEU A 243 17.97 -3.20 -16.14
N ASN A 244 19.11 -2.52 -16.15
CA ASN A 244 20.42 -3.15 -16.17
C ASN A 244 20.56 -4.16 -15.02
N GLU A 245 21.01 -5.37 -15.34
CA GLU A 245 21.03 -6.51 -14.42
C GLU A 245 21.98 -6.29 -13.24
N GLU A 246 23.18 -5.74 -13.50
CA GLU A 246 24.19 -5.47 -12.48
C GLU A 246 23.68 -4.44 -11.48
N ASP A 247 23.03 -3.37 -11.96
CA ASP A 247 22.49 -2.30 -11.13
C ASP A 247 21.32 -2.80 -10.26
N VAL A 248 20.43 -3.63 -10.83
CA VAL A 248 19.32 -4.27 -10.10
C VAL A 248 19.83 -5.24 -9.03
N GLN A 249 20.85 -6.03 -9.36
CA GLN A 249 21.45 -6.97 -8.42
C GLN A 249 22.12 -6.21 -7.26
N LEU A 250 22.84 -5.12 -7.56
CA LEU A 250 23.42 -4.25 -6.55
C LEU A 250 22.34 -3.66 -5.63
N LEU A 251 21.20 -3.22 -6.17
CA LEU A 251 20.05 -2.76 -5.37
C LEU A 251 19.59 -3.86 -4.42
N PHE A 252 19.33 -5.06 -4.94
CA PHE A 252 18.82 -6.18 -4.14
C PHE A 252 19.80 -6.67 -3.07
N ASP A 253 21.11 -6.63 -3.33
CA ASP A 253 22.13 -7.05 -2.37
C ASP A 253 22.42 -6.00 -1.30
N SER A 254 22.32 -4.71 -1.64
CA SER A 254 22.60 -3.61 -0.70
C SER A 254 21.63 -3.58 0.50
N GLU A 255 20.37 -3.97 0.28
CA GLU A 255 19.34 -3.94 1.31
C GLU A 255 19.36 -5.17 2.21
N MET A 256 19.73 -6.33 1.66
CA MET A 256 20.04 -7.53 2.46
C MET A 256 21.14 -7.24 3.48
N LYS A 257 22.18 -6.48 3.10
CA LYS A 257 23.26 -6.09 4.01
C LYS A 257 22.77 -5.16 5.12
N MET A 258 21.85 -4.23 4.84
CA MET A 258 21.36 -3.31 5.86
C MET A 258 20.51 -4.02 6.93
N LEU A 259 19.66 -4.96 6.51
CA LEU A 259 18.88 -5.80 7.43
C LEU A 259 19.79 -6.69 8.30
N ASN A 260 20.85 -7.24 7.71
CA ASN A 260 21.81 -8.08 8.44
C ASN A 260 22.67 -7.27 9.43
N VAL A 261 23.07 -6.04 9.08
CA VAL A 261 23.87 -5.18 9.98
C VAL A 261 23.06 -4.72 11.20
N ILE A 262 21.78 -4.38 11.02
CA ILE A 262 20.89 -4.08 12.15
C ILE A 262 20.75 -5.27 13.11
N ALA A 263 20.84 -6.50 12.59
CA ALA A 263 20.81 -7.73 13.38
C ALA A 263 22.14 -8.07 14.09
N LEU A 264 23.27 -7.49 13.67
CA LEU A 264 24.61 -7.85 14.16
C LEU A 264 25.17 -6.91 15.25
N GLU A 265 24.71 -5.66 15.33
CA GLU A 265 25.22 -4.70 16.33
C GLU A 265 24.60 -4.84 17.74
N LYS A 266 23.70 -5.79 17.97
CA LYS A 266 23.19 -6.15 19.31
C LYS A 266 23.21 -7.65 19.49
N GLU A 267 24.13 -8.13 20.33
CA GLU A 267 24.32 -9.51 20.83
C GLU A 267 23.39 -10.58 20.24
N SER A 268 23.98 -11.32 19.30
CA SER A 268 23.57 -12.55 18.60
C SER A 268 22.27 -13.23 19.04
N ILE A 269 21.20 -12.98 18.27
CA ILE A 269 20.20 -13.99 17.94
C ILE A 269 19.95 -13.86 16.43
N VAL A 270 20.51 -14.79 15.66
CA VAL A 270 20.28 -14.89 14.22
C VAL A 270 18.87 -15.46 14.02
N ILE A 271 17.87 -14.58 14.06
CA ILE A 271 16.55 -14.87 13.51
C ILE A 271 16.65 -14.55 12.03
N ASP A 272 16.28 -15.49 11.16
CA ASP A 272 16.17 -15.22 9.73
C ASP A 272 14.99 -14.27 9.48
N LEU A 273 15.25 -12.96 9.61
CA LEU A 273 14.28 -11.88 9.41
C LEU A 273 13.92 -11.70 7.92
N SER A 274 14.45 -12.51 7.00
CA SER A 274 13.98 -12.51 5.61
C SER A 274 12.47 -12.79 5.53
N LEU A 275 11.93 -13.54 6.50
CA LEU A 275 10.49 -13.75 6.69
C LEU A 275 9.71 -12.48 7.09
N LEU A 276 10.34 -11.44 7.63
CA LEU A 276 9.70 -10.15 7.94
C LEU A 276 9.78 -9.13 6.79
N SER A 277 10.54 -9.44 5.73
CA SER A 277 10.76 -8.53 4.59
C SER A 277 9.73 -8.67 3.46
N GLU A 278 8.82 -9.64 3.55
CA GLU A 278 7.69 -9.74 2.63
C GLU A 278 6.62 -8.67 2.95
N PRO A 279 5.96 -8.08 1.95
CA PRO A 279 4.87 -7.13 2.17
C PRO A 279 3.78 -7.82 3.00
N MET A 280 3.50 -7.22 4.15
CA MET A 280 2.67 -7.81 5.19
C MET A 280 1.22 -7.96 4.75
N ILE A 281 0.82 -9.22 4.57
CA ILE A 281 -0.56 -9.59 4.22
C ILE A 281 -1.54 -9.36 5.39
N CYS A 282 -1.08 -9.18 6.64
CA CYS A 282 -1.95 -8.75 7.73
C CYS A 282 -1.13 -8.23 8.93
N LEU A 283 -1.60 -7.19 9.60
CA LEU A 283 -1.05 -6.74 10.90
C LEU A 283 -1.05 -7.90 11.91
N GLU A 284 -2.05 -8.78 11.84
CA GLU A 284 -2.17 -10.01 12.64
C GLU A 284 -1.01 -10.99 12.38
N PHE A 285 -0.56 -11.10 11.12
CA PHE A 285 0.54 -11.98 10.74
C PHE A 285 1.91 -11.47 11.18
N PHE A 286 2.09 -10.15 11.26
CA PHE A 286 3.27 -9.54 11.87
C PHE A 286 3.34 -9.88 13.35
N HIS A 287 2.23 -9.70 14.07
CA HIS A 287 2.18 -10.03 15.49
C HIS A 287 2.36 -11.53 15.74
N PHE A 288 1.83 -12.41 14.88
CA PHE A 288 2.09 -13.85 14.95
C PHE A 288 3.56 -14.18 14.69
N LYS A 289 4.21 -13.57 13.70
CA LYS A 289 5.66 -13.76 13.46
C LYS A 289 6.49 -13.23 14.63
N MET A 290 6.14 -12.09 15.20
CA MET A 290 6.78 -11.57 16.42
C MET A 290 6.56 -12.51 17.61
N PHE A 291 5.37 -13.10 17.74
CA PHE A 291 5.09 -14.11 18.77
C PHE A 291 5.93 -15.37 18.56
N VAL A 292 6.01 -15.91 17.34
CA VAL A 292 6.86 -17.07 17.02
C VAL A 292 8.33 -16.76 17.27
N VAL A 293 8.81 -15.57 16.89
CA VAL A 293 10.17 -15.12 17.20
C VAL A 293 10.38 -15.06 18.71
N CYS A 294 9.45 -14.48 19.47
CA CYS A 294 9.49 -14.50 20.94
C CYS A 294 9.51 -15.94 21.48
N CYS A 295 8.69 -16.86 20.98
CA CYS A 295 8.70 -18.27 21.41
C CYS A 295 10.01 -18.99 21.06
N CYS A 296 10.58 -18.76 19.87
CA CYS A 296 11.89 -19.32 19.49
C CYS A 296 13.03 -18.73 20.33
N LEU A 297 12.91 -17.47 20.76
CA LEU A 297 13.79 -16.85 21.74
C LEU A 297 13.64 -17.52 23.11
N PHE A 298 12.41 -17.89 23.51
CA PHE A 298 12.14 -18.61 24.76
C PHE A 298 12.74 -20.02 24.78
N ASP A 299 12.66 -20.77 23.68
CA ASP A 299 13.17 -22.15 23.64
C ASP A 299 14.70 -22.24 23.56
N ASN A 300 15.37 -21.27 22.92
CA ASN A 300 16.83 -21.30 22.76
C ASN A 300 17.60 -20.70 23.95
N ILE A 301 16.94 -19.87 24.77
CA ILE A 301 17.54 -19.33 25.99
C ILE A 301 17.17 -20.28 27.13
N HIS A 302 18.12 -21.12 27.54
CA HIS A 302 18.01 -21.81 28.84
C HIS A 302 17.99 -20.75 29.95
N PHE A 303 16.79 -20.29 30.32
CA PHE A 303 16.58 -19.30 31.37
C PHE A 303 17.14 -19.84 32.69
N LYS A 304 18.37 -19.42 33.04
CA LYS A 304 19.03 -19.85 34.26
C LYS A 304 18.96 -18.79 35.36
N LYS A 305 18.53 -17.55 35.05
CA LYS A 305 18.48 -16.44 36.01
C LYS A 305 17.27 -15.51 35.83
N ARG A 306 16.78 -15.00 36.96
CA ARG A 306 15.67 -14.03 37.13
C ARG A 306 15.85 -12.72 36.35
N THR A 307 17.09 -12.37 35.97
CA THR A 307 17.43 -11.16 35.21
C THR A 307 16.89 -11.16 33.78
N ASP A 308 16.69 -12.34 33.20
CA ASP A 308 16.40 -12.48 31.78
C ASP A 308 14.89 -12.23 31.51
N ILE A 309 14.03 -12.60 32.47
CA ILE A 309 12.59 -12.29 32.44
C ILE A 309 12.37 -10.77 32.57
N HIS A 310 13.10 -10.10 33.45
CA HIS A 310 12.99 -8.64 33.61
C HIS A 310 13.43 -7.88 32.36
N PHE A 311 14.47 -8.36 31.67
CA PHE A 311 14.91 -7.82 30.38
C PHE A 311 13.83 -7.97 29.30
N MET A 312 13.22 -9.15 29.18
CA MET A 312 12.13 -9.40 28.23
C MET A 312 10.90 -8.54 28.52
N LEU A 313 10.50 -8.40 29.78
CA LEU A 313 9.40 -7.51 30.17
C LEU A 313 9.70 -6.05 29.86
N LYS A 314 10.95 -5.62 30.03
CA LYS A 314 11.39 -4.27 29.65
C LYS A 314 11.38 -4.07 28.13
N LEU A 315 11.78 -5.08 27.36
CA LEU A 315 11.74 -5.07 25.90
C LEU A 315 10.29 -4.98 25.39
N MET A 316 9.40 -5.83 25.90
CA MET A 316 7.96 -5.79 25.57
C MET A 316 7.32 -4.45 25.97
N ASN A 317 7.67 -3.91 27.14
CA ASN A 317 7.12 -2.65 27.61
C ASN A 317 7.63 -1.45 26.79
N ASN A 318 8.88 -1.48 26.33
CA ASN A 318 9.41 -0.47 25.41
C ASN A 318 8.75 -0.57 24.03
N PHE A 319 8.53 -1.78 23.52
CA PHE A 319 7.83 -2.00 22.26
C PHE A 319 6.37 -1.49 22.32
N LEU A 320 5.66 -1.77 23.42
CA LEU A 320 4.31 -1.25 23.66
C LEU A 320 4.26 0.28 23.81
N LYS A 321 5.35 0.91 24.29
CA LYS A 321 5.46 2.37 24.37
C LYS A 321 5.72 3.01 22.99
N GLU A 322 6.51 2.36 22.14
CA GLU A 322 6.78 2.84 20.77
C GLU A 322 5.59 2.62 19.83
N ALA A 323 4.75 1.61 20.08
CA ALA A 323 3.51 1.34 19.35
C ALA A 323 2.39 2.38 19.59
N ASN A 324 2.70 3.56 20.15
CA ASN A 324 1.78 4.68 20.34
C ASN A 324 1.39 5.34 18.99
N LEU A 325 0.61 4.61 18.18
CA LEU A 325 -0.36 5.18 17.26
C LEU A 325 -1.75 4.96 17.84
N PHE A 326 -2.35 6.05 18.31
CA PHE A 326 -3.60 6.12 19.06
C PHE A 326 -4.82 5.47 18.36
N SER A 327 -4.72 5.10 17.08
CA SER A 327 -5.80 4.42 16.33
C SER A 327 -5.70 2.90 16.29
N ILE A 328 -4.54 2.31 16.62
CA ILE A 328 -4.32 0.85 16.56
C ILE A 328 -4.76 0.17 17.86
N VAL A 329 -4.70 0.87 19.00
CA VAL A 329 -5.01 0.31 20.33
C VAL A 329 -6.51 0.04 20.51
N GLN A 330 -7.40 0.83 19.90
CA GLN A 330 -8.86 0.62 20.05
C GLN A 330 -9.38 -0.66 19.36
N GLN A 331 -8.70 -1.16 18.32
CA GLN A 331 -9.06 -2.42 17.66
C GLN A 331 -8.29 -3.64 18.22
N ASN A 332 -7.20 -3.41 18.96
CA ASN A 332 -6.28 -4.47 19.39
C ASN A 332 -6.41 -4.88 20.85
N THR A 333 -7.39 -4.38 21.61
CA THR A 333 -7.60 -4.76 23.02
C THR A 333 -7.87 -6.26 23.16
N VAL A 334 -8.65 -6.84 22.23
CA VAL A 334 -8.91 -8.28 22.18
C VAL A 334 -7.63 -9.06 21.90
N PHE A 335 -6.79 -8.59 20.98
CA PHE A 335 -5.53 -9.25 20.63
C PHE A 335 -4.50 -9.21 21.77
N ILE A 336 -4.41 -8.09 22.49
CA ILE A 336 -3.53 -7.96 23.66
C ILE A 336 -3.96 -8.93 24.77
N MET A 337 -5.28 -9.12 24.94
CA MET A 337 -5.83 -10.09 25.89
C MET A 337 -5.56 -11.53 25.45
N ASP A 338 -5.78 -11.86 24.17
CA ASP A 338 -5.49 -13.19 23.63
C ASP A 338 -4.00 -13.52 23.75
N PHE A 339 -3.12 -12.57 23.45
CA PHE A 339 -1.68 -12.73 23.64
C PHE A 339 -1.34 -12.98 25.11
N PHE A 340 -1.92 -12.21 26.04
CA PHE A 340 -1.68 -12.39 27.48
C PHE A 340 -2.21 -13.75 27.98
N PHE A 341 -3.35 -14.20 27.45
CA PHE A 341 -3.92 -15.50 27.78
C PHE A 341 -3.08 -16.65 27.24
N HIS A 342 -2.62 -16.57 25.99
CA HIS A 342 -1.69 -17.55 25.40
C HIS A 342 -0.35 -17.56 26.13
N PHE A 343 0.14 -16.40 26.55
CA PHE A 343 1.35 -16.26 27.36
C PHE A 343 1.19 -16.96 28.72
N LEU A 344 0.08 -16.73 29.44
CA LEU A 344 -0.24 -17.43 30.69
C LEU A 344 -0.41 -18.95 30.48
N THR A 345 -1.07 -19.35 29.39
CA THR A 345 -1.28 -20.77 29.04
C THR A 345 0.05 -21.46 28.72
N PHE A 346 0.97 -20.77 28.05
CA PHE A 346 2.32 -21.25 27.78
C PHE A 346 3.06 -21.57 29.10
N TYR A 347 2.99 -20.70 30.11
CA TYR A 347 3.61 -20.98 31.42
C TYR A 347 2.94 -22.13 32.19
N GLN A 348 1.66 -22.42 31.96
CA GLN A 348 1.00 -23.60 32.54
C GLN A 348 1.53 -24.90 31.92
N LEU A 349 1.92 -24.88 30.65
CA LEU A 349 2.46 -26.05 29.94
C LEU A 349 3.94 -26.32 30.27
N PHE A 350 4.67 -25.33 30.79
CA PHE A 350 6.10 -25.45 31.14
C PHE A 350 6.36 -25.07 32.61
N PRO A 351 6.11 -26.00 33.57
CA PRO A 351 6.10 -25.69 35.00
C PRO A 351 7.46 -25.23 35.57
N HIS A 352 8.57 -25.57 34.90
CA HIS A 352 9.91 -25.12 35.31
C HIS A 352 10.21 -23.65 34.96
N SER A 353 9.39 -23.04 34.11
CA SER A 353 9.50 -21.63 33.71
C SER A 353 8.45 -20.76 34.37
N ARG A 354 7.62 -21.31 35.26
CA ARG A 354 6.49 -20.58 35.86
C ARG A 354 7.00 -19.39 36.69
N PRO A 355 6.45 -18.17 36.50
CA PRO A 355 6.82 -17.02 37.32
C PRO A 355 6.47 -17.31 38.79
N THR A 356 7.16 -16.65 39.73
CA THR A 356 6.72 -16.73 41.14
C THR A 356 5.32 -16.10 41.29
N LEU A 357 4.59 -16.46 42.34
CA LEU A 357 3.26 -15.89 42.59
C LEU A 357 3.29 -14.34 42.67
N GLU A 358 4.37 -13.77 43.21
CA GLU A 358 4.60 -12.31 43.22
C GLU A 358 4.78 -11.74 41.80
N GLU A 359 5.46 -12.46 40.91
CA GLU A 359 5.67 -12.05 39.52
C GLU A 359 4.38 -12.18 38.70
N GLU A 360 3.60 -13.23 38.91
CA GLU A 360 2.25 -13.37 38.33
C GLU A 360 1.36 -12.19 38.80
N HIS A 361 1.34 -11.88 40.11
CA HIS A 361 0.61 -10.72 40.66
C HIS A 361 1.09 -9.38 40.08
N TYR A 362 2.41 -9.19 39.92
CA TYR A 362 2.97 -7.97 39.35
C TYR A 362 2.55 -7.80 37.89
N LEU A 363 2.61 -8.86 37.09
CA LEU A 363 2.21 -8.82 35.67
C LEU A 363 0.71 -8.53 35.52
N ILE A 364 -0.12 -9.20 36.32
CA ILE A 364 -1.57 -9.00 36.31
C ILE A 364 -1.92 -7.57 36.77
N SER A 365 -1.31 -7.06 37.84
CA SER A 365 -1.57 -5.70 38.32
C SER A 365 -1.10 -4.61 37.35
N LEU A 366 0.04 -4.80 36.69
CA LEU A 366 0.56 -3.87 35.68
C LEU A 366 -0.33 -3.84 34.43
N PHE A 367 -0.89 -5.00 34.07
CA PHE A 367 -1.86 -5.14 33.00
C PHE A 367 -3.21 -4.48 33.33
N ILE A 368 -3.77 -4.75 34.51
CA ILE A 368 -5.03 -4.15 34.98
C ILE A 368 -4.90 -2.61 35.07
N ASN A 369 -3.82 -2.09 35.65
CA ASN A 369 -3.63 -0.66 35.82
C ASN A 369 -3.45 0.09 34.49
N LYS A 370 -2.85 -0.53 33.46
CA LYS A 370 -2.77 0.07 32.12
C LYS A 370 -4.12 0.09 31.40
N ASN A 371 -5.01 -0.85 31.68
CA ASN A 371 -6.29 -0.98 31.00
C ASN A 371 -7.46 -0.25 31.67
N LYS A 372 -7.34 0.12 32.95
CA LYS A 372 -8.35 0.93 33.68
C LYS A 372 -8.68 2.28 33.04
N ASN A 373 -7.87 2.77 32.11
CA ASN A 373 -8.10 4.04 31.40
C ASN A 373 -8.97 3.92 30.12
N TYR A 374 -9.45 2.72 29.76
CA TYR A 374 -10.27 2.52 28.55
C TYR A 374 -11.72 2.17 28.94
N SER A 375 -12.56 3.19 29.14
CA SER A 375 -13.82 3.08 29.91
C SER A 375 -15.08 2.67 29.14
N THR A 376 -15.03 2.32 27.86
CA THR A 376 -16.28 2.23 27.05
C THR A 376 -16.67 0.84 26.51
N GLN A 377 -15.92 -0.22 26.80
CA GLN A 377 -16.29 -1.59 26.36
C GLN A 377 -16.31 -2.62 27.50
N MET A 378 -16.71 -2.20 28.70
CA MET A 378 -16.49 -2.96 29.94
C MET A 378 -17.69 -3.79 30.45
N ILE A 379 -18.66 -4.14 29.61
CA ILE A 379 -19.80 -4.97 30.06
C ILE A 379 -19.50 -6.47 29.91
N PHE A 380 -18.83 -6.89 28.82
CA PHE A 380 -18.50 -8.30 28.60
C PHE A 380 -17.30 -8.79 29.45
N TRP A 381 -16.48 -7.87 29.96
CA TRP A 381 -15.17 -8.21 30.56
C TRP A 381 -15.10 -8.07 32.08
N ASN A 382 -16.14 -7.54 32.72
CA ASN A 382 -16.21 -7.50 34.19
C ASN A 382 -16.25 -8.91 34.81
N GLU A 383 -16.81 -9.90 34.12
CA GLU A 383 -16.86 -11.28 34.63
C GLU A 383 -15.48 -11.95 34.68
N HIS A 384 -14.65 -11.79 33.65
CA HIS A 384 -13.29 -12.36 33.64
C HIS A 384 -12.29 -11.58 34.51
N ILE A 385 -12.45 -10.26 34.64
CA ILE A 385 -11.67 -9.48 35.60
C ILE A 385 -12.03 -9.91 37.03
N HIS A 386 -13.33 -10.11 37.33
CA HIS A 386 -13.75 -10.64 38.63
C HIS A 386 -13.23 -12.06 38.87
N GLU A 387 -13.15 -12.92 37.85
CA GLU A 387 -12.57 -14.26 37.98
C GLU A 387 -11.06 -14.22 38.28
N LEU A 388 -10.31 -13.30 37.65
CA LEU A 388 -8.90 -13.06 37.93
C LEU A 388 -8.70 -12.46 39.33
N GLU A 389 -9.50 -11.46 39.72
CA GLU A 389 -9.49 -10.89 41.07
C GLU A 389 -9.86 -11.92 42.15
N TYR A 390 -10.82 -12.79 41.87
CA TYR A 390 -11.20 -13.90 42.75
C TYR A 390 -10.05 -14.91 42.92
N LYS A 391 -9.37 -15.30 41.83
CA LYS A 391 -8.19 -16.17 41.90
C LYS A 391 -7.04 -15.53 42.68
N LEU A 392 -6.87 -14.20 42.61
CA LEU A 392 -5.88 -13.45 43.40
C LEU A 392 -6.25 -13.40 44.90
N HIS A 393 -7.55 -13.36 45.25
CA HIS A 393 -8.00 -13.33 46.64
C HIS A 393 -8.05 -14.69 47.34
N VAL A 394 -8.29 -15.79 46.61
CA VAL A 394 -8.35 -17.14 47.18
C VAL A 394 -6.96 -17.70 47.54
N PHE A 395 -5.88 -17.14 46.99
CA PHE A 395 -4.51 -17.65 47.17
C PHE A 395 -3.64 -16.89 48.19
N VAL A 396 -4.19 -15.96 48.97
CA VAL A 396 -3.48 -15.32 50.09
C VAL A 396 -3.77 -16.11 51.38
N PRO A 397 -2.82 -16.88 51.94
CA PRO A 397 -2.98 -17.35 53.31
C PRO A 397 -2.86 -16.12 54.21
N LYS A 398 -3.89 -15.85 55.02
CA LYS A 398 -3.77 -14.91 56.14
C LYS A 398 -2.69 -15.45 57.10
N TYR A 399 -1.53 -14.83 57.10
CA TYR A 399 -0.60 -14.90 58.22
C TYR A 399 -0.89 -13.69 59.13
N GLU A 400 -1.34 -13.98 60.35
CA GLU A 400 -1.11 -13.12 61.53
C GLU A 400 0.35 -13.24 61.97
#